data_AF-A0A6V7J0Z0-F1
#
_entry.id   AF-A0A6V7J0Z0-F1
#
_cell.length_a   1.000
_cell.length_b   1.000
_cell.length_c   1.000
_cell.angle_alpha   90.00
_cell.angle_beta   90.00
_cell.angle_gamma   90.00
#
_symmetry.space_group_name_H-M   'P 1'
#
loop_
_entity.id
_entity.type
_entity.pdbx_description
1 polymer ?
#
loop_
_entity_poly.entity_id
_entity_poly.type
_entity_poly.pdbx_seq_one_letter_code
_entity_poly.pdbx_strand_id
1 'polypeptide(L)'
;LVNILLGANDFCSGMCWDPSPEATLDSHKRDLIESLRTLRDNLPRTLVNIVSPPHMNALVEQKGRSRLCNITTTAECSCFFGLRNRSKRDKFYDIIQ
;
A
#
# COMPACT_ATOMS: atom_id res chain seq x y z
N LEU A 1 22.21 -6.73 4.10
CA LEU A 1 21.08 -6.71 3.14
C LEU A 1 19.85 -6.27 3.91
N VAL A 2 19.19 -5.21 3.46
CA VAL A 2 17.90 -4.74 4.02
C VAL A 2 16.84 -4.93 2.95
N ASN A 3 15.74 -5.60 3.31
CA ASN A 3 14.58 -5.73 2.43
C ASN A 3 13.50 -4.76 2.92
N ILE A 4 12.99 -3.93 2.02
CA ILE A 4 11.99 -2.92 2.31
C ILE A 4 10.74 -3.27 1.55
N LEU A 5 9.66 -3.58 2.28
CA LEU A 5 8.31 -3.73 1.74
C LEU A 5 7.47 -2.60 2.33
N LEU A 6 7.38 -1.49 1.59
CA LEU A 6 6.59 -0.31 1.94
C LEU A 6 5.52 -0.09 0.86
N GLY A 7 4.45 0.62 1.19
CA GLY A 7 3.35 0.89 0.24
C GLY A 7 2.07 0.10 0.56
N ALA A 8 2.16 -1.02 1.27
CA ALA A 8 0.96 -1.83 1.54
C ALA A 8 -0.12 -1.01 2.26
N ASN A 9 0.22 -0.33 3.36
CA ASN A 9 -0.73 0.49 4.12
C ASN A 9 -1.12 1.79 3.40
N ASP A 10 -0.16 2.40 2.68
CA ASP A 10 -0.39 3.58 1.85
C ASP A 10 -1.50 3.31 0.83
N PHE A 11 -1.40 2.19 0.10
CA PHE A 11 -2.36 1.84 -0.93
C PHE A 11 -3.61 1.11 -0.40
N CYS A 12 -3.54 0.38 0.72
CA CYS A 12 -4.72 -0.28 1.29
C CYS A 12 -5.68 0.67 2.02
N SER A 13 -5.13 1.67 2.70
CA SER A 13 -5.88 2.55 3.60
C SER A 13 -5.61 4.03 3.32
N GLY A 14 -4.35 4.46 3.22
CA GLY A 14 -3.99 5.88 3.07
C GLY A 14 -4.67 6.54 1.86
N MET A 15 -4.63 5.86 0.71
CA MET A 15 -5.10 6.37 -0.57
C MET A 15 -6.56 6.82 -0.62
N CYS A 16 -7.44 6.22 0.20
CA CYS A 16 -8.84 6.62 0.25
C CYS A 16 -9.12 7.80 1.19
N TRP A 17 -8.12 8.25 1.96
CA TRP A 17 -8.20 9.38 2.87
C TRP A 17 -7.33 10.57 2.44
N ASP A 18 -6.37 10.36 1.56
CA ASP A 18 -5.58 11.43 0.94
C ASP A 18 -6.47 12.42 0.15
N PRO A 19 -6.03 13.69 -0.02
CA PRO A 19 -6.77 14.70 -0.77
C PRO A 19 -7.19 14.23 -2.17
N SER A 20 -6.34 13.42 -2.80
CA SER A 20 -6.66 12.61 -3.97
C SER A 20 -5.92 11.28 -3.91
N PRO A 21 -6.47 10.20 -4.51
CA PRO A 21 -5.77 8.91 -4.62
C PRO A 21 -4.40 9.02 -5.29
N GLU A 22 -4.26 9.95 -6.24
CA GLU A 22 -3.00 10.21 -6.94
C GLU A 22 -1.93 10.83 -6.03
N ALA A 23 -2.33 11.63 -5.03
CA ALA A 23 -1.40 12.25 -4.09
C ALA A 23 -0.65 11.22 -3.22
N THR A 24 -1.20 10.01 -3.09
CA THR A 24 -0.53 8.89 -2.41
C THR A 24 0.76 8.50 -3.11
N LEU A 25 0.82 8.57 -4.44
CA LEU A 25 2.04 8.24 -5.20
C LEU A 25 3.17 9.23 -4.90
N ASP A 26 2.84 10.52 -4.86
CA ASP A 26 3.82 11.57 -4.55
C ASP A 26 4.35 11.43 -3.12
N SER A 27 3.45 11.18 -2.16
CA SER A 27 3.82 10.96 -0.75
C SER A 27 4.66 9.70 -0.58
N HIS A 28 4.22 8.58 -1.14
CA HIS A 28 4.95 7.30 -1.09
C HIS A 28 6.35 7.43 -1.69
N LYS A 29 6.48 8.08 -2.86
CA LYS A 29 7.77 8.33 -3.51
C LYS A 29 8.68 9.18 -2.63
N ARG A 30 8.16 10.27 -2.06
CA ARG A 30 8.93 11.16 -1.19
C ARG A 30 9.46 10.41 0.02
N ASP A 31 8.59 9.67 0.69
CA ASP A 31 8.90 9.00 1.96
C ASP A 31 9.84 7.79 1.73
N LEU A 32 9.72 7.10 0.60
CA LEU A 32 10.68 6.07 0.17
C LEU A 32 12.06 6.66 -0.11
N ILE A 33 12.14 7.78 -0.84
CA ILE A 33 13.41 8.46 -1.11
C ILE A 33 14.08 8.91 0.19
N GLU A 34 13.30 9.48 1.13
CA GLU A 34 13.81 9.86 2.44
C GLU A 34 14.33 8.66 3.22
N SER A 35 13.57 7.57 3.26
CA SER A 35 13.98 6.31 3.91
C SER A 35 15.30 5.77 3.34
N LEU A 36 15.44 5.76 2.02
CA LEU A 36 16.66 5.29 1.34
C LEU A 36 17.86 6.21 1.62
N ARG A 37 17.65 7.53 1.70
CA ARG A 37 18.70 8.49 2.09
C ARG A 37 19.15 8.25 3.53
N THR A 38 18.21 8.06 4.46
CA THR A 38 18.53 7.73 5.85
C THR A 38 19.35 6.44 5.94
N LEU A 39 18.98 5.40 5.20
CA LEU A 39 19.75 4.15 5.17
C LEU A 39 21.15 4.34 4.58
N ARG A 40 21.27 5.08 3.48
CA ARG A 40 22.57 5.42 2.87
C ARG A 40 23.48 6.15 3.86
N ASP A 41 22.93 7.12 4.60
CA ASP A 41 23.69 8.00 5.47
C ASP A 41 24.12 7.31 6.77
N ASN A 42 23.37 6.29 7.24
CA ASN A 42 23.64 5.60 8.50
C ASN A 42 24.23 4.19 8.34
N LEU A 43 24.06 3.53 7.19
CA LEU A 43 24.46 2.14 6.96
C LEU A 43 25.31 2.01 5.67
N PRO A 44 26.58 2.42 5.69
CA PRO A 44 27.43 2.44 4.49
C PRO A 44 27.58 1.05 3.88
N ARG A 45 27.53 0.97 2.54
CA ARG A 45 27.65 -0.26 1.72
C ARG A 45 26.53 -1.30 1.95
N THR A 46 25.41 -0.90 2.55
CA THR A 46 24.24 -1.76 2.67
C THR A 46 23.57 -1.95 1.32
N LEU A 47 23.42 -3.20 0.90
CA LEU A 47 22.51 -3.55 -0.19
C LEU A 47 21.07 -3.42 0.29
N VAL A 48 20.29 -2.59 -0.39
CA VAL A 48 18.86 -2.41 -0.13
C VAL A 48 18.08 -3.01 -1.28
N ASN A 49 17.15 -3.91 -0.95
CA ASN A 49 16.21 -4.49 -1.89
C ASN A 49 14.82 -3.89 -1.63
N ILE A 50 14.28 -3.19 -2.62
CA ILE A 50 12.95 -2.60 -2.56
C ILE A 50 11.98 -3.59 -3.18
N VAL A 51 11.03 -4.06 -2.38
CA VAL A 51 10.02 -5.03 -2.79
C VAL A 51 8.72 -4.28 -3.01
N SER A 52 8.18 -4.37 -4.22
CA SER A 52 6.87 -3.78 -4.54
C SER A 52 5.77 -4.43 -3.72
N PRO A 53 4.78 -3.66 -3.23
CA PRO A 53 3.61 -4.23 -2.57
C PRO A 53 2.84 -5.14 -3.54
N PRO A 54 2.22 -6.22 -3.03
CA PRO A 54 1.40 -7.09 -3.88
C PRO A 54 0.17 -6.34 -4.40
N HIS A 55 -0.26 -6.69 -5.61
CA HIS A 55 -1.48 -6.13 -6.18
C HIS A 55 -2.70 -6.59 -5.36
N MET A 56 -3.60 -5.66 -5.03
CA MET A 56 -4.68 -5.89 -4.06
C MET A 56 -5.80 -6.80 -4.58
N ASN A 57 -5.85 -7.05 -5.89
CA ASN A 57 -6.79 -8.00 -6.49
C ASN A 57 -6.70 -9.39 -5.86
N ALA A 58 -5.49 -9.88 -5.58
CA ALA A 58 -5.26 -11.20 -5.01
C ALA A 58 -5.96 -11.36 -3.65
N LEU A 59 -6.00 -10.29 -2.86
CA LEU A 59 -6.70 -10.26 -1.57
C LEU A 59 -8.22 -10.09 -1.76
N VAL A 60 -8.63 -9.26 -2.71
CA VAL A 60 -10.06 -8.99 -2.98
C VAL A 60 -10.79 -10.20 -3.55
N GLU A 61 -10.12 -10.98 -4.39
CA GLU A 61 -10.69 -12.17 -5.05
C GLU A 61 -10.72 -13.41 -4.14
N GLN A 62 -10.04 -13.39 -3.01
CA GLN A 62 -10.01 -14.50 -2.07
C GLN A 62 -11.44 -14.84 -1.59
N LYS A 63 -11.86 -16.09 -1.79
CA LYS A 63 -13.16 -16.62 -1.35
C LYS A 63 -13.04 -17.35 -0.01
N GLY A 64 -14.16 -17.56 0.68
CA GLY A 64 -14.20 -18.37 1.91
C GLY A 64 -13.52 -17.75 3.13
N ARG A 65 -13.39 -16.42 3.17
CA ARG A 65 -12.76 -15.71 4.30
C ARG A 65 -13.59 -15.85 5.57
N SER A 66 -12.90 -16.06 6.70
CA SER A 66 -13.51 -16.07 8.02
C SER A 66 -14.15 -14.70 8.35
N ARG A 67 -15.10 -14.68 9.29
CA ARG A 67 -15.73 -13.42 9.72
C ARG A 67 -14.71 -12.42 10.24
N LEU A 68 -13.74 -12.88 11.01
CA LEU A 68 -12.66 -12.04 11.53
C LEU A 68 -11.83 -11.43 10.38
N CYS A 69 -11.45 -12.24 9.39
CA CYS A 69 -10.71 -11.76 8.23
C CYS A 69 -11.49 -10.67 7.48
N ASN A 70 -12.79 -10.87 7.25
CA ASN A 70 -13.61 -9.85 6.57
C ASN A 70 -13.67 -8.53 7.35
N ILE A 71 -13.79 -8.58 8.68
CA ILE A 71 -13.79 -7.39 9.54
C ILE A 71 -12.43 -6.69 9.45
N THR A 72 -11.33 -7.44 9.66
CA THR A 72 -9.97 -6.89 9.62
C THR A 72 -9.66 -6.28 8.26
N THR A 73 -9.95 -6.95 7.14
CA THR A 73 -9.71 -6.39 5.80
C THR A 73 -10.55 -5.15 5.53
N THR A 74 -11.76 -5.07 6.09
CA THR A 74 -12.60 -3.87 5.94
C THR A 74 -12.04 -2.68 6.71
N ALA A 75 -11.44 -2.91 7.87
CA ALA A 75 -10.84 -1.87 8.70
C ALA A 75 -9.46 -1.43 8.15
N GLU A 76 -8.54 -2.38 7.96
CA GLU A 76 -7.14 -2.11 7.59
C GLU A 76 -6.97 -1.79 6.11
N CYS A 77 -7.88 -2.29 5.26
CA CYS A 77 -7.82 -2.15 3.80
C CYS A 77 -9.11 -1.57 3.24
N SER A 78 -9.58 -0.49 3.88
CA SER A 78 -10.88 0.12 3.62
C SER A 78 -11.04 0.67 2.20
N CYS A 79 -9.95 0.94 1.47
CA CYS A 79 -10.04 1.38 0.07
C CYS A 79 -10.57 0.26 -0.83
N PHE A 80 -10.20 -1.00 -0.56
CA PHE A 80 -10.60 -2.15 -1.36
C PHE A 80 -11.77 -2.95 -0.79
N PHE A 81 -11.95 -2.98 0.54
CA PHE A 81 -13.02 -3.76 1.17
C PHE A 81 -14.20 -2.92 1.66
N GLY A 82 -13.98 -1.63 1.90
CA GLY A 82 -15.03 -0.71 2.34
C GLY A 82 -16.12 -0.52 1.27
N LEU A 83 -17.38 -0.53 1.70
CA LEU A 83 -18.53 -0.29 0.82
C LEU A 83 -18.51 1.13 0.24
N ARG A 84 -18.08 2.12 1.03
CA ARG A 84 -17.96 3.53 0.62
C ARG A 84 -17.09 3.72 -0.61
N ASN A 85 -16.06 2.89 -0.76
CA ASN A 85 -15.06 3.02 -1.80
C ASN A 85 -15.29 2.07 -2.99
N ARG A 86 -16.38 1.30 -2.98
CA ARG A 86 -16.62 0.25 -3.98
C ARG A 86 -16.62 0.77 -5.42
N SER A 87 -17.18 1.95 -5.66
CA SER A 87 -17.22 2.57 -7.00
C SER A 87 -15.88 3.14 -7.47
N LYS A 88 -14.89 3.27 -6.58
CA LYS A 88 -13.56 3.84 -6.89
C LYS A 88 -12.48 2.78 -7.03
N ARG A 89 -12.81 1.49 -6.86
CA ARG A 89 -11.82 0.40 -6.83
C ARG A 89 -11.00 0.30 -8.11
N ASP A 90 -11.63 0.46 -9.27
CA ASP A 90 -10.92 0.37 -10.55
C ASP A 90 -9.86 1.47 -10.65
N LYS A 91 -10.24 2.71 -10.29
CA LYS A 91 -9.29 3.83 -10.18
C LYS A 91 -8.13 3.52 -9.21
N PHE A 92 -8.40 2.84 -8.11
CA PHE A 92 -7.37 2.45 -7.14
C PHE A 92 -6.42 1.38 -7.69
N TYR A 93 -6.91 0.43 -8.49
CA TYR A 93 -6.06 -0.54 -9.16
C TYR A 93 -5.15 0.13 -10.19
N ASP A 94 -5.69 1.06 -10.99
CA ASP A 94 -4.93 1.80 -12.00
C ASP A 94 -3.75 2.60 -11.40
N ILE A 95 -3.88 3.05 -10.14
CA ILE A 95 -2.84 3.80 -9.43
C ILE A 95 -1.71 2.91 -8.92
N ILE A 96 -2.00 1.63 -8.63
CA ILE A 96 -1.03 0.68 -8.05
C ILE A 96 -0.26 -0.08 -9.15
N GLN A 97 -0.72 -0.03 -10.41
CA GLN A 97 -0.01 -0.60 -11.58
C GLN A 97 1.31 0.10 -11.88
#